data_AF-A0A935PX82-F1
#
_entry.id   AF-A0A935PX82-F1
#
_cell.length_a   1.000
_cell.length_b   1.000
_cell.length_c   1.000
_cell.angle_alpha   90.00
_cell.angle_beta   90.00
_cell.angle_gamma   90.00
#
_symmetry.space_group_name_H-M   'P 1'
#
loop_
_entity.id
_entity.type
_entity.pdbx_description
1 polymer ?
#
loop_
_entity_poly.entity_id
_entity_poly.type
_entity_poly.pdbx_seq_one_letter_code
_entity_poly.pdbx_strand_id
1 'polypeptide(L)'
;MLIYLALSAVATFLAALVLLRFGETSPAAVIHLVFVIGIMPLIFGAITHFVPVLTRSGMAPRSLLLAPFGLQLAGWLAFLDFTGEMPAVAAAALGALVIAAFLAGWLVLRAKRTLGRPHPGWRWYLAAVVFLSTALILVPAMSWWPQARPELRLLHLHLNTLGFVGLTALGTLQVLLPTVLSGPDADAARRLQHDLPCAIAGILMAAVGAAFWLPLALAGAALLAYVGFRILVSWLRRYGARALASDGVTAPLVGALCGFLLLLVLGMAHGLGILAGRDAVPAFVVAFLLPMVTGALTQLLPVWLHRGKRTPTRDRMHAALRRGGVLRALLFALGGILLGLGISEGIWSAVLGLLSFMIVLIRSLLGSSSAWNSDYR
;
A
#
# COMPACT_ATOMS: atom_id res chain seq x y z
N MET A 1 1.24 2.35 -18.24
CA MET A 1 1.98 2.44 -16.96
C MET A 1 1.17 1.93 -15.77
N LEU A 2 0.16 2.64 -15.23
CA LEU A 2 -0.56 2.21 -14.00
C LEU A 2 -1.12 0.79 -14.07
N ILE A 3 -1.71 0.39 -15.19
CA ILE A 3 -2.19 -0.97 -15.42
C ILE A 3 -1.05 -1.98 -15.29
N TYR A 4 0.10 -1.72 -15.91
CA TYR A 4 1.28 -2.57 -15.79
C TYR A 4 1.78 -2.66 -14.34
N LEU A 5 1.90 -1.53 -13.63
CA LEU A 5 2.35 -1.51 -12.23
C LEU A 5 1.39 -2.28 -11.32
N ALA A 6 0.09 -2.18 -11.56
CA ALA A 6 -0.94 -2.93 -10.87
C ALA A 6 -0.81 -4.44 -11.09
N LEU A 7 -0.67 -4.86 -12.35
CA LEU A 7 -0.47 -6.26 -12.70
C LEU A 7 0.85 -6.80 -12.15
N SER A 8 1.91 -5.99 -12.18
CA SER A 8 3.20 -6.31 -11.60
C SER A 8 3.10 -6.51 -10.09
N ALA A 9 2.39 -5.65 -9.36
CA ALA A 9 2.16 -5.84 -7.92
C ALA A 9 1.37 -7.12 -7.61
N VAL A 10 0.35 -7.44 -8.41
CA VAL A 10 -0.39 -8.72 -8.27
C VAL A 10 0.53 -9.91 -8.52
N ALA A 11 1.40 -9.82 -9.54
CA ALA A 11 2.37 -10.87 -9.84
C ALA A 11 3.42 -11.04 -8.73
N THR A 12 3.93 -9.95 -8.13
CA THR A 12 4.88 -10.04 -7.02
C THR A 12 4.24 -10.60 -5.76
N PHE A 13 2.96 -10.32 -5.48
CA PHE A 13 2.24 -11.01 -4.40
C PHE A 13 2.16 -12.52 -4.63
N LEU A 14 1.79 -12.96 -5.83
CA LEU A 14 1.71 -14.38 -6.15
C LEU A 14 3.10 -15.04 -6.03
N ALA A 15 4.11 -14.42 -6.63
CA ALA A 15 5.48 -14.90 -6.57
C ALA A 15 5.97 -15.01 -5.12
N ALA A 16 5.68 -14.01 -4.28
CA ALA A 16 6.05 -14.04 -2.87
C ALA A 16 5.36 -15.17 -2.10
N LEU A 17 4.07 -15.42 -2.34
CA LEU A 17 3.37 -16.54 -1.70
C LEU A 17 3.95 -17.90 -2.12
N VAL A 18 4.32 -18.04 -3.39
CA VAL A 18 4.99 -19.26 -3.90
C VAL A 18 6.39 -19.41 -3.28
N LEU A 19 7.19 -18.34 -3.29
CA LEU A 19 8.57 -18.37 -2.74
C LEU A 19 8.59 -18.60 -1.23
N LEU A 20 7.66 -18.02 -0.46
CA LEU A 20 7.56 -18.27 0.98
C LEU A 20 7.23 -19.73 1.31
N ARG A 21 6.56 -20.46 0.42
CA ARG A 21 6.15 -21.84 0.66
C ARG A 21 7.11 -22.87 0.06
N PHE A 22 7.63 -22.59 -1.12
CA PHE A 22 8.36 -23.57 -1.94
C PHE A 22 9.76 -23.11 -2.33
N GLY A 23 10.11 -21.85 -2.06
CA GLY A 23 11.40 -21.29 -2.43
C GLY A 23 12.43 -21.42 -1.32
N GLU A 24 13.70 -21.54 -1.71
CA GLU A 24 14.87 -21.42 -0.82
C GLU A 24 15.35 -19.97 -0.68
N THR A 25 14.60 -19.03 -1.28
CA THR A 25 14.93 -17.61 -1.30
C THR A 25 14.86 -17.00 0.09
N SER A 26 15.83 -16.12 0.41
CA SER A 26 15.86 -15.47 1.71
C SER A 26 14.56 -14.69 2.01
N PRO A 27 14.04 -14.70 3.24
CA PRO A 27 12.82 -13.95 3.58
C PRO A 27 12.94 -12.45 3.26
N ALA A 28 14.14 -11.89 3.40
CA ALA A 28 14.41 -10.51 3.03
C ALA A 28 14.20 -10.25 1.53
N ALA A 29 14.73 -11.12 0.65
CA ALA A 29 14.51 -11.00 -0.79
C ALA A 29 13.02 -11.08 -1.14
N VAL A 30 12.27 -12.02 -0.55
CA VAL A 30 10.83 -12.17 -0.81
C VAL A 30 10.03 -10.94 -0.36
N ILE A 31 10.38 -10.35 0.79
CA ILE A 31 9.75 -9.11 1.26
C ILE A 31 10.08 -7.96 0.30
N HIS A 32 11.33 -7.81 -0.14
CA HIS A 32 11.72 -6.74 -1.06
C HIS A 32 11.09 -6.91 -2.46
N LEU A 33 10.84 -8.15 -2.90
CA LEU A 33 10.06 -8.42 -4.11
C LEU A 33 8.66 -7.81 -4.04
N VAL A 34 7.96 -7.97 -2.92
CA VAL A 34 6.63 -7.36 -2.72
C VAL A 34 6.75 -5.84 -2.61
N PHE A 35 7.55 -5.35 -1.67
CA PHE A 35 7.55 -3.94 -1.30
C PHE A 35 8.25 -3.03 -2.33
N VAL A 36 9.41 -3.44 -2.85
CA VAL A 36 10.27 -2.58 -3.67
C VAL A 36 10.01 -2.76 -5.16
N ILE A 37 9.73 -3.98 -5.63
CA ILE A 37 9.41 -4.24 -7.05
C ILE A 37 7.90 -4.02 -7.33
N GLY A 38 7.02 -4.45 -6.42
CA GLY A 38 5.57 -4.32 -6.60
C GLY A 38 5.01 -2.99 -6.09
N ILE A 39 5.08 -2.78 -4.77
CA ILE A 39 4.27 -1.77 -4.08
C ILE A 39 4.82 -0.35 -4.22
N MET A 40 6.12 -0.13 -4.02
CA MET A 40 6.73 1.19 -4.09
C MET A 40 6.54 1.84 -5.49
N PRO A 41 6.80 1.15 -6.61
CA PRO A 41 6.52 1.66 -7.96
C PRO A 41 5.02 1.93 -8.17
N LEU A 42 4.14 1.04 -7.71
CA LEU A 42 2.69 1.24 -7.79
C LEU A 42 2.25 2.49 -7.02
N ILE A 43 2.78 2.71 -5.81
CA ILE A 43 2.52 3.91 -5.01
C ILE A 43 3.00 5.16 -5.74
N PHE A 44 4.22 5.18 -6.29
CA PHE A 44 4.72 6.32 -7.07
C PHE A 44 3.84 6.59 -8.29
N GLY A 45 3.44 5.54 -9.00
CA GLY A 45 2.45 5.64 -10.08
C GLY A 45 1.14 6.26 -9.60
N ALA A 46 0.59 5.78 -8.49
CA ALA A 46 -0.65 6.30 -7.91
C ALA A 46 -0.53 7.77 -7.48
N ILE A 47 0.58 8.16 -6.85
CA ILE A 47 0.84 9.56 -6.44
C ILE A 47 0.87 10.46 -7.68
N THR A 48 1.62 10.09 -8.71
CA THR A 48 1.69 10.89 -9.96
C THR A 48 0.35 10.99 -10.68
N HIS A 49 -0.54 10.02 -10.48
CA HIS A 49 -1.90 10.02 -11.01
C HIS A 49 -2.87 10.89 -10.20
N PHE A 50 -2.83 10.80 -8.86
CA PHE A 50 -3.81 11.46 -7.99
C PHE A 50 -3.46 12.90 -7.64
N VAL A 51 -2.19 13.24 -7.50
CA VAL A 51 -1.78 14.59 -7.09
C VAL A 51 -2.28 15.68 -8.04
N PRO A 52 -2.25 15.53 -9.37
CA PRO A 52 -2.81 16.53 -10.27
C PRO A 52 -4.28 16.87 -9.98
N VAL A 53 -5.07 15.89 -9.54
CA VAL A 53 -6.47 16.09 -9.12
C VAL A 53 -6.52 16.86 -7.80
N LEU A 54 -5.69 16.49 -6.82
CA LEU A 54 -5.64 17.15 -5.51
C LEU A 54 -5.14 18.60 -5.58
N THR A 55 -4.33 18.93 -6.58
CA THR A 55 -3.75 20.26 -6.80
C THR A 55 -4.43 21.04 -7.93
N ARG A 56 -5.51 20.52 -8.54
CA ARG A 56 -6.20 21.13 -9.69
C ARG A 56 -5.22 21.60 -10.77
N SER A 57 -4.30 20.73 -11.16
CA SER A 57 -3.19 21.07 -12.06
C SER A 57 -3.06 20.08 -13.22
N GLY A 58 -2.29 20.45 -14.24
CA GLY A 58 -2.00 19.57 -15.38
C GLY A 58 -1.16 18.35 -15.01
N MET A 59 -0.98 17.44 -15.96
CA MET A 59 -0.31 16.15 -15.77
C MET A 59 1.13 16.25 -15.22
N ALA A 60 1.61 15.15 -14.65
CA ALA A 60 2.99 14.98 -14.24
C ALA A 60 3.95 15.03 -15.45
N PRO A 61 5.17 15.57 -15.30
CA PRO A 61 6.17 15.58 -16.36
C PRO A 61 6.64 14.16 -16.71
N ARG A 62 7.10 13.96 -17.95
CA ARG A 62 7.52 12.63 -18.47
C ARG A 62 8.58 11.95 -17.61
N SER A 63 9.56 12.69 -17.09
CA SER A 63 10.61 12.13 -16.22
C SER A 63 10.02 11.44 -14.98
N LEU A 64 8.98 12.03 -14.39
CA LEU A 64 8.30 11.47 -13.21
C LEU A 64 7.38 10.30 -13.57
N LEU A 65 6.92 10.21 -14.82
CA LEU A 65 6.22 9.03 -15.33
C LEU A 65 7.17 7.85 -15.57
N LEU A 66 8.49 8.08 -15.69
CA LEU A 66 9.48 7.00 -15.78
C LEU A 66 10.00 6.55 -14.41
N ALA A 67 9.80 7.35 -13.36
CA ALA A 67 10.26 7.07 -12.00
C ALA A 67 9.86 5.67 -11.49
N PRO A 68 8.60 5.17 -11.68
CA PRO A 68 8.25 3.82 -11.24
C PRO A 68 9.11 2.71 -11.85
N PHE A 69 9.57 2.85 -13.10
CA PHE A 69 10.43 1.84 -13.73
C PHE A 69 11.86 1.89 -13.18
N GLY A 70 12.39 3.09 -12.90
CA GLY A 70 13.66 3.23 -12.20
C GLY A 70 13.62 2.61 -10.79
N LEU A 71 12.48 2.73 -10.11
CA LEU A 71 12.24 2.08 -8.82
C LEU A 71 12.14 0.55 -8.92
N GLN A 72 11.53 0.02 -9.98
CA GLN A 72 11.54 -1.43 -10.23
C GLN A 72 12.96 -1.95 -10.49
N LEU A 73 13.77 -1.21 -11.24
CA LEU A 73 15.17 -1.56 -11.45
C LEU A 73 15.93 -1.58 -10.11
N ALA A 74 15.77 -0.54 -9.27
CA ALA A 74 16.35 -0.53 -7.93
C ALA A 74 15.85 -1.72 -7.08
N GLY A 75 14.57 -2.08 -7.19
CA GLY A 75 14.01 -3.25 -6.52
C GLY A 75 14.62 -4.57 -6.97
N TRP A 76 14.86 -4.76 -8.28
CA TRP A 76 15.54 -5.93 -8.80
C TRP A 76 16.99 -6.00 -8.34
N LEU A 77 17.72 -4.88 -8.34
CA LEU A 77 19.07 -4.80 -7.79
C LEU A 77 19.12 -5.20 -6.31
N ALA A 78 18.18 -4.69 -5.50
CA ALA A 78 18.08 -5.08 -4.10
C ALA A 78 17.72 -6.58 -3.95
N PHE A 79 16.84 -7.10 -4.78
CA PHE A 79 16.48 -8.53 -4.77
C PHE A 79 17.70 -9.43 -5.05
N LEU A 80 18.48 -9.10 -6.09
CA LEU A 80 19.69 -9.84 -6.45
C LEU A 80 20.78 -9.79 -5.36
N ASP A 81 20.87 -8.68 -4.63
CA ASP A 81 21.74 -8.56 -3.46
C ASP A 81 21.31 -9.52 -2.34
N PHE A 82 20.02 -9.55 -2.01
CA PHE A 82 19.49 -10.44 -0.96
C PHE A 82 19.49 -11.93 -1.35
N THR A 83 19.68 -12.26 -2.63
CA THR A 83 19.92 -13.64 -3.10
C THR A 83 21.41 -13.98 -3.21
N GLY A 84 22.31 -13.02 -2.99
CA GLY A 84 23.76 -13.24 -3.03
C GLY A 84 24.39 -13.17 -4.43
N GLU A 85 23.64 -12.72 -5.44
CA GLU A 85 24.09 -12.70 -6.84
C GLU A 85 25.01 -11.50 -7.13
N MET A 86 24.75 -10.33 -6.53
CA MET A 86 25.62 -9.16 -6.66
C MET A 86 25.43 -8.14 -5.52
N PRO A 87 26.50 -7.45 -5.06
CA PRO A 87 26.39 -6.41 -4.04
C PRO A 87 25.83 -5.11 -4.63
N ALA A 88 24.53 -4.89 -4.48
CA ALA A 88 23.82 -3.78 -5.13
C ALA A 88 22.85 -3.01 -4.22
N VAL A 89 22.62 -3.44 -2.97
CA VAL A 89 21.59 -2.83 -2.10
C VAL A 89 21.84 -1.35 -1.78
N ALA A 90 23.10 -0.94 -1.60
CA ALA A 90 23.46 0.46 -1.34
C ALA A 90 23.20 1.34 -2.57
N ALA A 91 23.62 0.88 -3.76
CA ALA A 91 23.38 1.60 -5.02
C ALA A 91 21.88 1.68 -5.34
N ALA A 92 21.14 0.58 -5.13
CA ALA A 92 19.69 0.53 -5.27
C ALA A 92 19.00 1.55 -4.34
N ALA A 93 19.39 1.60 -3.07
CA ALA A 93 18.82 2.54 -2.11
C ALA A 93 19.12 4.00 -2.48
N LEU A 94 20.34 4.31 -2.92
CA LEU A 94 20.73 5.65 -3.33
C LEU A 94 19.97 6.11 -4.59
N GLY A 95 19.84 5.22 -5.59
CA GLY A 95 19.04 5.47 -6.79
C GLY A 95 17.56 5.73 -6.46
N ALA A 96 16.97 4.89 -5.59
CA ALA A 96 15.61 5.09 -5.12
C ALA A 96 15.44 6.40 -4.34
N LEU A 97 16.45 6.81 -3.54
CA LEU A 97 16.43 8.05 -2.76
C LEU A 97 16.40 9.28 -3.67
N VAL A 98 17.20 9.29 -4.74
CA VAL A 98 17.18 10.37 -5.74
C VAL A 98 15.80 10.50 -6.38
N ILE A 99 15.20 9.36 -6.77
CA ILE A 99 13.85 9.34 -7.34
C ILE A 99 12.80 9.85 -6.34
N ALA A 100 12.89 9.41 -5.08
CA ALA A 100 12.00 9.87 -4.00
C ALA A 100 12.13 11.37 -3.73
N ALA A 101 13.36 11.91 -3.70
CA ALA A 101 13.63 13.33 -3.55
C ALA A 101 13.04 14.15 -4.70
N PHE A 102 13.18 13.67 -5.94
CA PHE A 102 12.58 14.32 -7.11
C PHE A 102 11.05 14.34 -7.04
N LEU A 103 10.42 13.22 -6.63
CA LEU A 103 8.97 13.18 -6.40
C LEU A 103 8.55 14.16 -5.30
N ALA A 104 9.24 14.19 -4.15
CA ALA A 104 8.94 15.10 -3.06
C ALA A 104 9.03 16.58 -3.48
N GLY A 105 10.09 16.95 -4.20
CA GLY A 105 10.25 18.29 -4.77
C GLY A 105 9.11 18.65 -5.72
N TRP A 106 8.71 17.72 -6.59
CA TRP A 106 7.56 17.90 -7.48
C TRP A 106 6.23 18.09 -6.71
N LEU A 107 5.98 17.29 -5.66
CA LEU A 107 4.79 17.43 -4.81
C LEU A 107 4.68 18.84 -4.21
N VAL A 108 5.78 19.32 -3.62
CA VAL A 108 5.85 20.66 -3.01
C VAL A 108 5.64 21.76 -4.06
N LEU A 109 6.31 21.65 -5.21
CA LEU A 109 6.17 22.63 -6.28
C LEU A 109 4.73 22.69 -6.81
N ARG A 110 4.07 21.53 -6.95
CA ARG A 110 2.68 21.45 -7.40
C ARG A 110 1.70 22.01 -6.39
N ALA A 111 1.87 21.71 -5.11
CA ALA A 111 1.06 22.29 -4.05
C ALA A 111 1.16 23.83 -4.04
N LYS A 112 2.38 24.38 -4.21
CA LYS A 112 2.62 25.84 -4.29
C LYS A 112 1.97 26.49 -5.51
N ARG A 113 1.89 25.79 -6.64
CA ARG A 113 1.31 26.29 -7.90
C ARG A 113 -0.20 25.99 -8.05
N THR A 114 -0.83 25.45 -7.01
CA THR A 114 -2.27 25.14 -7.04
C THR A 114 -3.08 26.43 -7.07
N LEU A 115 -4.09 26.51 -7.95
CA LEU A 115 -5.08 27.58 -7.90
C LEU A 115 -5.96 27.39 -6.66
N GLY A 116 -5.88 28.31 -5.70
CA GLY A 116 -6.52 28.19 -4.39
C GLY A 116 -5.78 27.21 -3.46
N ARG A 117 -6.48 26.65 -2.46
CA ARG A 117 -5.86 25.72 -1.50
C ARG A 117 -5.83 24.28 -2.04
N PRO A 118 -4.67 23.61 -2.09
CA PRO A 118 -4.61 22.20 -2.51
C PRO A 118 -5.33 21.30 -1.50
N HIS A 119 -5.92 20.21 -2.00
CA HIS A 119 -6.59 19.23 -1.15
C HIS A 119 -5.57 18.55 -0.21
N PRO A 120 -5.82 18.49 1.10
CA PRO A 120 -4.81 18.13 2.11
C PRO A 120 -4.20 16.73 1.98
N GLY A 121 -4.84 15.82 1.22
CA GLY A 121 -4.28 14.51 0.89
C GLY A 121 -2.87 14.56 0.27
N TRP A 122 -2.47 15.64 -0.40
CA TRP A 122 -1.11 15.76 -0.94
C TRP A 122 -0.04 15.73 0.17
N ARG A 123 -0.36 16.23 1.38
CA ARG A 123 0.55 16.26 2.53
C ARG A 123 0.80 14.86 3.09
N TRP A 124 -0.18 13.96 2.99
CA TRP A 124 -0.01 12.55 3.35
C TRP A 124 0.96 11.85 2.40
N TYR A 125 0.83 12.09 1.09
CA TYR A 125 1.79 11.57 0.11
C TYR A 125 3.19 12.16 0.32
N LEU A 126 3.31 13.46 0.60
CA LEU A 126 4.61 14.06 0.91
C LEU A 126 5.23 13.42 2.15
N ALA A 127 4.47 13.30 3.25
CA ALA A 127 4.95 12.67 4.48
C ALA A 127 5.39 11.22 4.24
N ALA A 128 4.61 10.45 3.48
CA ALA A 128 4.97 9.09 3.10
C ALA A 128 6.31 9.04 2.34
N VAL A 129 6.51 9.91 1.35
CA VAL A 129 7.77 9.97 0.58
C VAL A 129 8.93 10.45 1.45
N VAL A 130 8.71 11.36 2.41
CA VAL A 130 9.74 11.75 3.38
C VAL A 130 10.15 10.56 4.24
N PHE A 131 9.20 9.78 4.76
CA PHE A 131 9.52 8.57 5.52
C PHE A 131 10.26 7.52 4.69
N LEU A 132 9.88 7.34 3.41
CA LEU A 132 10.64 6.51 2.48
C LEU A 132 12.08 7.00 2.34
N SER A 133 12.28 8.30 2.07
CA SER A 133 13.61 8.89 1.94
C SER A 133 14.46 8.67 3.19
N THR A 134 13.89 8.89 4.38
CA THR A 134 14.57 8.61 5.65
C THR A 134 14.95 7.12 5.74
N ALA A 135 14.04 6.21 5.43
CA ALA A 135 14.30 4.77 5.48
C ALA A 135 15.38 4.32 4.48
N LEU A 136 15.45 4.95 3.30
CA LEU A 136 16.47 4.68 2.29
C LEU A 136 17.85 5.17 2.73
N ILE A 137 17.94 6.29 3.45
CA ILE A 137 19.20 6.77 4.06
C ILE A 137 19.72 5.78 5.11
N LEU A 138 18.84 5.05 5.80
CA LEU A 138 19.26 4.05 6.79
C LEU A 138 19.99 2.84 6.15
N VAL A 139 19.82 2.61 4.85
CA VAL A 139 20.47 1.48 4.16
C VAL A 139 22.00 1.59 4.18
N PRO A 140 22.63 2.66 3.64
CA PRO A 140 24.07 2.85 3.78
C PRO A 140 24.50 3.06 5.24
N ALA A 141 23.66 3.66 6.09
CA ALA A 141 23.95 3.85 7.51
C ALA A 141 24.18 2.51 8.24
N MET A 142 23.43 1.46 7.90
CA MET A 142 23.63 0.10 8.45
C MET A 142 25.00 -0.49 8.12
N SER A 143 25.62 -0.05 7.02
CA SER A 143 26.98 -0.46 6.65
C SER A 143 28.04 0.31 7.43
N TRP A 144 27.78 1.59 7.75
CA TRP A 144 28.71 2.45 8.50
C TRP A 144 28.65 2.23 10.01
N TRP A 145 27.50 1.82 10.55
CA TRP A 145 27.32 1.49 11.96
C TRP A 145 26.81 0.05 12.16
N PRO A 146 27.67 -0.97 11.95
CA PRO A 146 27.27 -2.36 12.11
C PRO A 146 26.72 -2.69 13.50
N GLN A 147 27.20 -2.00 14.55
CA GLN A 147 26.78 -2.20 15.93
C GLN A 147 25.32 -1.78 16.16
N ALA A 148 24.83 -0.77 15.43
CA ALA A 148 23.45 -0.27 15.51
C ALA A 148 22.53 -0.89 14.44
N ARG A 149 23.02 -1.89 13.69
CA ARG A 149 22.27 -2.48 12.57
C ARG A 149 20.91 -3.05 12.97
N PRO A 150 20.71 -3.73 14.13
CA PRO A 150 19.39 -4.19 14.55
C PRO A 150 18.37 -3.06 14.69
N GLU A 151 18.75 -1.97 15.36
CA GLU A 151 17.91 -0.80 15.62
C GLU A 151 17.60 -0.05 14.33
N LEU A 152 18.63 0.17 13.50
CA LEU A 152 18.47 0.81 12.19
C LEU A 152 17.57 -0.01 11.25
N ARG A 153 17.62 -1.35 11.33
CA ARG A 153 16.72 -2.24 10.59
C ARG A 153 15.29 -2.11 11.08
N LEU A 154 15.05 -2.00 12.39
CA LEU A 154 13.71 -1.79 12.95
C LEU A 154 13.13 -0.44 12.55
N LEU A 155 13.95 0.62 12.57
CA LEU A 155 13.57 1.93 12.04
C LEU A 155 13.23 1.81 10.54
N HIS A 156 14.11 1.24 9.73
CA HIS A 156 13.89 1.06 8.29
C HIS A 156 12.57 0.31 8.01
N LEU A 157 12.29 -0.76 8.76
CA LEU A 157 11.06 -1.53 8.64
C LEU A 157 9.82 -0.67 8.91
N HIS A 158 9.74 -0.02 10.08
CA HIS A 158 8.55 0.74 10.47
C HIS A 158 8.35 2.01 9.65
N LEU A 159 9.44 2.69 9.27
CA LEU A 159 9.36 3.85 8.39
C LEU A 159 8.85 3.46 6.99
N ASN A 160 9.18 2.27 6.48
CA ASN A 160 8.63 1.79 5.21
C ASN A 160 7.18 1.30 5.34
N THR A 161 6.88 0.46 6.34
CA THR A 161 5.55 -0.19 6.45
C THR A 161 4.49 0.77 6.97
N LEU A 162 4.73 1.46 8.08
CA LEU A 162 3.78 2.40 8.68
C LEU A 162 3.90 3.79 8.05
N GLY A 163 5.14 4.25 7.82
CA GLY A 163 5.44 5.57 7.27
C GLY A 163 5.07 5.70 5.79
N PHE A 164 5.82 5.05 4.90
CA PHE A 164 5.62 5.17 3.47
C PHE A 164 4.33 4.48 3.01
N VAL A 165 4.19 3.17 3.26
CA VAL A 165 3.04 2.39 2.80
C VAL A 165 1.77 2.76 3.58
N GLY A 166 1.85 2.79 4.91
CA GLY A 166 0.71 3.09 5.79
C GLY A 166 0.11 4.47 5.55
N LEU A 167 0.90 5.56 5.54
CA LEU A 167 0.36 6.89 5.26
C LEU A 167 -0.20 7.03 3.85
N THR A 168 0.45 6.44 2.86
CA THR A 168 -0.08 6.46 1.48
C THR A 168 -1.45 5.80 1.44
N ALA A 169 -1.59 4.63 2.03
CA ALA A 169 -2.84 3.88 2.05
C ALA A 169 -3.92 4.60 2.87
N LEU A 170 -3.64 5.03 4.10
CA LEU A 170 -4.59 5.74 4.96
C LEU A 170 -5.04 7.08 4.34
N GLY A 171 -4.13 7.82 3.71
CA GLY A 171 -4.45 9.04 2.97
C GLY A 171 -5.34 8.77 1.75
N THR A 172 -5.05 7.69 1.01
CA THR A 172 -5.80 7.29 -0.19
C THR A 172 -7.18 6.75 0.17
N LEU A 173 -7.31 5.92 1.20
CA LEU A 173 -8.56 5.30 1.62
C LEU A 173 -9.65 6.34 1.90
N GLN A 174 -9.27 7.45 2.54
CA GLN A 174 -10.20 8.53 2.88
C GLN A 174 -10.82 9.23 1.66
N VAL A 175 -10.21 9.13 0.48
CA VAL A 175 -10.78 9.67 -0.78
C VAL A 175 -11.30 8.57 -1.70
N LEU A 176 -10.71 7.37 -1.65
CA LEU A 176 -11.08 6.26 -2.50
C LEU A 176 -12.42 5.65 -2.09
N LEU A 177 -12.66 5.39 -0.80
CA LEU A 177 -13.92 4.78 -0.36
C LEU A 177 -15.14 5.67 -0.69
N PRO A 178 -15.13 6.99 -0.43
CA PRO A 178 -16.22 7.88 -0.88
C PRO A 178 -16.44 7.84 -2.39
N THR A 179 -15.36 7.73 -3.17
CA THR A 179 -15.43 7.62 -4.65
C THR A 179 -16.11 6.33 -5.08
N VAL A 180 -15.86 5.22 -4.39
CA VAL A 180 -16.50 3.92 -4.66
C VAL A 180 -17.99 3.96 -4.39
N LEU A 181 -18.39 4.60 -3.28
CA LEU A 181 -19.77 4.70 -2.83
C LEU A 181 -20.58 5.78 -3.59
N SER A 182 -19.95 6.54 -4.49
CA SER A 182 -20.54 7.70 -5.16
C SER A 182 -21.16 8.71 -4.18
N GLY A 183 -20.65 8.74 -2.94
CA GLY A 183 -21.13 9.60 -1.87
C GLY A 183 -19.99 10.50 -1.40
N PRO A 184 -19.96 11.79 -1.77
CA PRO A 184 -18.87 12.67 -1.37
C PRO A 184 -18.78 12.74 0.15
N ASP A 185 -17.55 12.74 0.67
CA ASP A 185 -17.28 12.91 2.09
C ASP A 185 -16.78 14.33 2.38
N ALA A 186 -17.72 15.21 2.74
CA ALA A 186 -17.44 16.63 3.00
C ALA A 186 -16.41 16.84 4.12
N ASP A 187 -16.28 15.88 5.05
CA ASP A 187 -15.39 15.98 6.19
C ASP A 187 -14.00 15.36 5.93
N ALA A 188 -13.81 14.64 4.81
CA ALA A 188 -12.57 13.94 4.52
C ALA A 188 -11.36 14.88 4.47
N ALA A 189 -11.49 16.05 3.85
CA ALA A 189 -10.43 17.04 3.82
C ALA A 189 -10.05 17.52 5.23
N ARG A 190 -11.04 17.81 6.07
CA ARG A 190 -10.81 18.27 7.45
C ARG A 190 -10.14 17.18 8.29
N ARG A 191 -10.61 15.93 8.19
CA ARG A 191 -9.99 14.78 8.88
C ARG A 191 -8.55 14.57 8.43
N LEU A 192 -8.28 14.56 7.12
CA LEU A 192 -6.92 14.47 6.58
C LEU A 192 -5.99 15.56 7.13
N GLN A 193 -6.47 16.79 7.31
CA GLN A 193 -5.64 17.86 7.92
C GLN A 193 -5.36 17.61 9.39
N HIS A 194 -6.40 17.23 10.14
CA HIS A 194 -6.32 17.06 11.57
C HIS A 194 -5.54 15.80 11.98
N ASP A 195 -5.70 14.70 11.23
CA ASP A 195 -5.14 13.40 11.62
C ASP A 195 -3.68 13.23 11.20
N LEU A 196 -3.17 14.03 10.26
CA LEU A 196 -1.79 13.91 9.76
C LEU A 196 -0.73 14.11 10.85
N PRO A 197 -0.79 15.15 11.73
CA PRO A 197 0.19 15.29 12.80
C PRO A 197 0.19 14.09 13.76
N CYS A 198 -0.99 13.58 14.14
CA CYS A 198 -1.13 12.38 14.97
C CYS A 198 -0.54 11.15 14.28
N ALA A 199 -0.80 10.97 12.98
CA ALA A 199 -0.25 9.86 12.23
C ALA A 199 1.29 9.92 12.15
N ILE A 200 1.87 11.08 11.83
CA ILE A 200 3.33 11.29 11.78
C ILE A 200 3.95 11.02 13.15
N ALA A 201 3.39 11.58 14.22
CA ALA A 201 3.87 11.35 15.58
C ALA A 201 3.78 9.86 15.94
N GLY A 202 2.66 9.20 15.63
CA GLY A 202 2.46 7.79 15.89
C GLY A 202 3.47 6.88 15.19
N ILE A 203 3.80 7.18 13.93
CA ILE A 203 4.84 6.46 13.17
C ILE A 203 6.22 6.67 13.77
N LEU A 204 6.59 7.91 14.09
CA LEU A 204 7.90 8.22 14.69
C LEU A 204 8.04 7.54 16.06
N MET A 205 7.02 7.63 16.90
CA MET A 205 6.99 6.97 18.21
C MET A 205 7.04 5.45 18.07
N ALA A 206 6.30 4.86 17.13
CA ALA A 206 6.32 3.42 16.86
C ALA A 206 7.70 2.97 16.38
N ALA A 207 8.30 3.68 15.40
CA ALA A 207 9.59 3.31 14.82
C ALA A 207 10.74 3.47 15.82
N VAL A 208 10.86 4.64 16.46
CA VAL A 208 11.90 4.91 17.47
C VAL A 208 11.68 4.05 18.70
N GLY A 209 10.44 3.90 19.16
CA GLY A 209 10.12 3.07 20.30
C GLY A 209 10.42 1.59 20.06
N ALA A 210 10.11 1.05 18.89
CA ALA A 210 10.44 -0.33 18.56
C ALA A 210 11.96 -0.58 18.58
N ALA A 211 12.75 0.42 18.21
CA ALA A 211 14.22 0.34 18.21
C ALA A 211 14.84 0.55 19.61
N PHE A 212 14.26 1.42 20.45
CA PHE A 212 14.95 1.90 21.66
C PHE A 212 14.13 1.87 22.94
N TRP A 213 12.79 1.94 22.87
CA TRP A 213 11.96 2.09 24.07
C TRP A 213 10.50 1.64 23.85
N LEU A 214 10.17 0.45 24.35
CA LEU A 214 8.87 -0.20 24.17
C LEU A 214 7.65 0.68 24.55
N PRO A 215 7.62 1.40 25.70
CA PRO A 215 6.48 2.26 26.03
C PRO A 215 6.18 3.31 24.95
N LEU A 216 7.21 3.86 24.31
CA LEU A 216 7.04 4.77 23.19
C LEU A 216 6.45 4.06 21.96
N ALA A 217 6.86 2.81 21.72
CA ALA A 217 6.33 2.00 20.63
C ALA A 217 4.82 1.76 20.80
N LEU A 218 4.41 1.40 22.02
CA LEU A 218 3.01 1.17 22.39
C LEU A 218 2.19 2.45 22.26
N ALA A 219 2.70 3.58 22.75
CA ALA A 219 2.04 4.87 22.59
C ALA A 219 1.92 5.28 21.11
N GLY A 220 2.93 5.02 20.29
CA GLY A 220 2.89 5.23 18.85
C GLY A 220 1.85 4.37 18.14
N ALA A 221 1.80 3.08 18.47
CA ALA A 221 0.80 2.14 17.95
C ALA A 221 -0.63 2.55 18.36
N ALA A 222 -0.84 2.96 19.61
CA ALA A 222 -2.12 3.47 20.08
C ALA A 222 -2.56 4.74 19.34
N LEU A 223 -1.63 5.67 19.08
CA LEU A 223 -1.93 6.90 18.33
C LEU A 223 -2.29 6.61 16.86
N LEU A 224 -1.64 5.63 16.23
CA LEU A 224 -2.02 5.16 14.90
C LEU A 224 -3.35 4.44 14.88
N ALA A 225 -3.63 3.62 15.91
CA ALA A 225 -4.92 2.96 16.07
C ALA A 225 -6.04 3.99 16.23
N TYR A 226 -5.81 5.07 16.97
CA TYR A 226 -6.72 6.19 17.09
C TYR A 226 -7.05 6.81 15.73
N VAL A 227 -6.04 7.11 14.89
CA VAL A 227 -6.26 7.63 13.53
C VAL A 227 -7.08 6.66 12.68
N GLY A 228 -6.71 5.37 12.66
CA GLY A 228 -7.45 4.36 11.90
C GLY A 228 -8.89 4.17 12.39
N PHE A 229 -9.11 4.19 13.70
CA PHE A 229 -10.44 4.06 14.30
C PHE A 229 -11.33 5.27 13.97
N ARG A 230 -10.77 6.49 13.97
CA ARG A 230 -11.51 7.69 13.52
C ARG A 230 -11.99 7.57 12.08
N ILE A 231 -11.16 7.04 11.18
CA ILE A 231 -11.55 6.79 9.78
C ILE A 231 -12.71 5.79 9.75
N LEU A 232 -12.56 4.65 10.45
CA LEU A 232 -13.57 3.59 10.47
C LEU A 232 -14.91 4.07 11.04
N VAL A 233 -14.90 4.77 12.18
CA VAL A 233 -16.09 5.34 12.81
C VAL A 233 -16.75 6.37 11.90
N SER A 234 -15.96 7.22 11.24
CA SER A 234 -16.51 8.19 10.29
C SER A 234 -17.24 7.51 9.14
N TRP A 235 -16.70 6.41 8.62
CA TRP A 235 -17.36 5.64 7.56
C TRP A 235 -18.61 4.93 8.05
N LEU A 236 -18.55 4.31 9.23
CA LEU A 236 -19.71 3.63 9.83
C LEU A 236 -20.86 4.58 10.08
N ARG A 237 -20.60 5.78 10.62
CA ARG A 237 -21.62 6.81 10.85
C ARG A 237 -22.21 7.35 9.55
N ARG A 238 -21.40 7.47 8.49
CA ARG A 238 -21.82 8.10 7.23
C ARG A 238 -22.55 7.13 6.29
N TYR A 239 -22.05 5.91 6.17
CA TYR A 239 -22.53 4.95 5.17
C TYR A 239 -23.25 3.74 5.78
N GLY A 240 -23.06 3.48 7.07
CA GLY A 240 -23.62 2.32 7.76
C GLY A 240 -22.84 1.02 7.48
N ALA A 241 -22.85 0.11 8.45
CA ALA A 241 -22.11 -1.16 8.38
C ALA A 241 -22.52 -2.03 7.18
N ARG A 242 -23.82 -2.06 6.85
CA ARG A 242 -24.34 -2.86 5.73
C ARG A 242 -23.72 -2.44 4.40
N ALA A 243 -23.71 -1.13 4.09
CA ALA A 243 -23.14 -0.64 2.84
C ALA A 243 -21.63 -0.91 2.74
N LEU A 244 -20.92 -0.78 3.87
CA LEU A 244 -19.49 -1.05 3.94
C LEU A 244 -19.15 -2.52 3.71
N ALA A 245 -19.99 -3.45 4.20
CA ALA A 245 -19.75 -4.88 4.12
C ALA A 245 -20.35 -5.55 2.87
N SER A 246 -21.31 -4.91 2.17
CA SER A 246 -22.09 -5.57 1.11
C SER A 246 -21.45 -5.52 -0.28
N ASP A 247 -20.61 -4.53 -0.56
CA ASP A 247 -20.06 -4.33 -1.91
C ASP A 247 -18.63 -4.91 -2.06
N GLY A 248 -18.39 -5.53 -3.22
CA GLY A 248 -17.13 -6.21 -3.52
C GLY A 248 -15.92 -5.31 -3.73
N VAL A 249 -16.10 -3.99 -3.66
CA VAL A 249 -15.02 -2.99 -3.59
C VAL A 249 -14.86 -2.47 -2.17
N THR A 250 -15.96 -2.11 -1.51
CA THR A 250 -15.92 -1.50 -0.16
C THR A 250 -15.42 -2.48 0.88
N ALA A 251 -15.84 -3.75 0.82
CA ALA A 251 -15.46 -4.75 1.81
C ALA A 251 -13.94 -4.99 1.86
N PRO A 252 -13.21 -5.17 0.74
CA PRO A 252 -11.76 -5.19 0.75
C PRO A 252 -11.11 -3.91 1.29
N LEU A 253 -11.61 -2.72 0.94
CA LEU A 253 -11.02 -1.45 1.42
C LEU A 253 -11.21 -1.27 2.93
N VAL A 254 -12.37 -1.64 3.46
CA VAL A 254 -12.65 -1.67 4.90
C VAL A 254 -11.84 -2.76 5.58
N GLY A 255 -11.76 -3.94 4.95
CA GLY A 255 -10.93 -5.06 5.39
C GLY A 255 -9.46 -4.69 5.52
N ALA A 256 -8.92 -3.89 4.61
CA ALA A 256 -7.58 -3.35 4.72
C ALA A 256 -7.42 -2.46 5.95
N LEU A 257 -8.34 -1.51 6.19
CA LEU A 257 -8.28 -0.67 7.39
C LEU A 257 -8.39 -1.49 8.69
N CYS A 258 -9.30 -2.46 8.73
CA CYS A 258 -9.44 -3.37 9.87
C CYS A 258 -8.18 -4.24 10.06
N GLY A 259 -7.59 -4.73 8.97
CA GLY A 259 -6.34 -5.47 8.99
C GLY A 259 -5.17 -4.64 9.51
N PHE A 260 -5.06 -3.37 9.10
CA PHE A 260 -4.07 -2.44 9.65
C PHE A 260 -4.25 -2.26 11.17
N LEU A 261 -5.48 -2.04 11.64
CA LEU A 261 -5.79 -1.92 13.07
C LEU A 261 -5.46 -3.20 13.85
N LEU A 262 -5.83 -4.36 13.31
CA LEU A 262 -5.49 -5.65 13.88
C LEU A 262 -3.97 -5.82 14.00
N LEU A 263 -3.21 -5.49 12.95
CA LEU A 263 -1.76 -5.61 12.95
C LEU A 263 -1.09 -4.69 13.97
N LEU A 264 -1.66 -3.51 14.26
CA LEU A 264 -1.18 -2.67 15.37
C LEU A 264 -1.38 -3.37 16.71
N VAL A 265 -2.52 -4.02 16.93
CA VAL A 265 -2.79 -4.80 18.15
C VAL A 265 -1.83 -5.99 18.28
N LEU A 266 -1.64 -6.75 17.20
CA LEU A 266 -0.70 -7.86 17.17
C LEU A 266 0.75 -7.40 17.35
N GLY A 267 1.12 -6.23 16.80
CA GLY A 267 2.42 -5.61 16.99
C GLY A 267 2.66 -5.18 18.45
N MET A 268 1.65 -4.63 19.12
CA MET A 268 1.72 -4.35 20.56
C MET A 268 1.87 -5.63 21.38
N ALA A 269 1.10 -6.68 21.06
CA ALA A 269 1.23 -7.98 21.72
C ALA A 269 2.62 -8.60 21.51
N HIS A 270 3.19 -8.46 20.31
CA HIS A 270 4.56 -8.88 20.03
C HIS A 270 5.58 -8.08 20.86
N GLY A 271 5.46 -6.75 20.91
CA GLY A 271 6.36 -5.91 21.70
C GLY A 271 6.30 -6.22 23.20
N LEU A 272 5.16 -6.68 23.70
CA LEU A 272 4.97 -7.13 25.08
C LEU A 272 5.44 -8.58 25.33
N GLY A 273 5.98 -9.27 24.32
CA GLY A 273 6.44 -10.66 24.44
C GLY A 273 5.33 -11.71 24.44
N ILE A 274 4.08 -11.33 24.16
CA ILE A 274 2.92 -12.25 24.09
C ILE A 274 2.96 -13.08 22.80
N LEU A 275 3.44 -12.48 21.70
CA LEU A 275 3.55 -13.12 20.39
C LEU A 275 5.00 -13.11 19.89
N ALA A 276 5.40 -14.17 19.19
CA ALA A 276 6.77 -14.31 18.68
C ALA A 276 7.10 -13.34 17.52
N GLY A 277 6.10 -12.87 16.78
CA GLY A 277 6.27 -11.87 15.70
C GLY A 277 6.99 -12.36 14.43
N ARG A 278 7.29 -13.66 14.31
CA ARG A 278 8.04 -14.24 13.17
C ARG A 278 7.43 -13.89 11.81
N ASP A 279 6.11 -14.01 11.71
CA ASP A 279 5.35 -13.83 10.46
C ASP A 279 4.66 -12.46 10.38
N ALA A 280 5.13 -11.46 11.13
CA ALA A 280 4.51 -10.13 11.18
C ALA A 280 4.48 -9.43 9.81
N VAL A 281 5.55 -9.55 9.01
CA VAL A 281 5.60 -8.93 7.67
C VAL A 281 4.69 -9.65 6.67
N PRO A 282 4.72 -11.00 6.55
CA PRO A 282 3.69 -11.73 5.81
C PRO A 282 2.26 -11.39 6.25
N ALA A 283 1.99 -11.31 7.55
CA ALA A 283 0.69 -10.90 8.07
C ALA A 283 0.31 -9.49 7.63
N PHE A 284 1.27 -8.54 7.59
CA PHE A 284 1.06 -7.20 7.05
C PHE A 284 0.68 -7.21 5.58
N VAL A 285 1.39 -8.01 4.77
CA VAL A 285 1.08 -8.16 3.35
C VAL A 285 -0.34 -8.72 3.17
N VAL A 286 -0.69 -9.75 3.93
CA VAL A 286 -1.96 -10.47 3.75
C VAL A 286 -3.15 -9.70 4.31
N ALA A 287 -3.09 -9.23 5.56
CA ALA A 287 -4.23 -8.59 6.21
C ALA A 287 -4.49 -7.16 5.72
N PHE A 288 -3.47 -6.46 5.24
CA PHE A 288 -3.57 -5.05 4.86
C PHE A 288 -3.32 -4.79 3.37
N LEU A 289 -2.19 -5.22 2.82
CA LEU A 289 -1.82 -4.86 1.44
C LEU A 289 -2.66 -5.57 0.38
N LEU A 290 -2.87 -6.89 0.50
CA LEU A 290 -3.71 -7.65 -0.43
C LEU A 290 -5.14 -7.09 -0.54
N PRO A 291 -5.89 -6.88 0.55
CA PRO A 291 -7.22 -6.28 0.46
C PRO A 291 -7.19 -4.83 -0.04
N MET A 292 -6.16 -4.04 0.32
CA MET A 292 -6.00 -2.67 -0.17
C MET A 292 -5.80 -2.62 -1.69
N VAL A 293 -4.85 -3.39 -2.21
CA VAL A 293 -4.51 -3.39 -3.65
C VAL A 293 -5.64 -4.00 -4.45
N THR A 294 -6.16 -5.17 -4.06
CA THR A 294 -7.26 -5.82 -4.81
C THR A 294 -8.53 -4.98 -4.80
N GLY A 295 -8.88 -4.36 -3.66
CA GLY A 295 -10.00 -3.43 -3.56
C GLY A 295 -9.83 -2.19 -4.43
N ALA A 296 -8.65 -1.57 -4.39
CA ALA A 296 -8.35 -0.40 -5.21
C ALA A 296 -8.37 -0.73 -6.71
N LEU A 297 -7.84 -1.89 -7.12
CA LEU A 297 -7.84 -2.31 -8.52
C LEU A 297 -9.25 -2.62 -9.03
N THR A 298 -10.12 -3.21 -8.22
CA THR A 298 -11.53 -3.41 -8.59
C THR A 298 -12.21 -2.09 -8.95
N GLN A 299 -11.83 -0.98 -8.30
CA GLN A 299 -12.35 0.34 -8.64
C GLN A 299 -11.59 1.03 -9.77
N LEU A 300 -10.26 1.03 -9.73
CA LEU A 300 -9.45 1.93 -10.55
C LEU A 300 -9.11 1.33 -11.91
N LEU A 301 -8.94 0.00 -11.99
CA LEU A 301 -8.53 -0.67 -13.23
C LEU A 301 -9.51 -0.43 -14.39
N PRO A 302 -10.85 -0.56 -14.20
CA PRO A 302 -11.80 -0.26 -15.28
C PRO A 302 -11.74 1.20 -15.75
N VAL A 303 -11.43 2.13 -14.85
CA VAL A 303 -11.27 3.57 -15.17
C VAL A 303 -10.02 3.84 -15.98
N TRP A 304 -8.93 3.14 -15.67
CA TRP A 304 -7.66 3.30 -16.37
C TRP A 304 -7.70 2.70 -17.78
N LEU A 305 -8.41 1.58 -17.96
CA LEU A 305 -8.59 0.91 -19.25
C LEU A 305 -9.61 1.62 -20.13
N HIS A 306 -10.80 1.91 -19.60
CA HIS A 306 -11.89 2.54 -20.33
C HIS A 306 -12.02 4.01 -19.93
N ARG A 307 -11.10 4.82 -20.43
CA ARG A 307 -11.00 6.25 -20.12
C ARG A 307 -12.20 7.03 -20.68
N GLY A 308 -12.50 8.15 -20.05
CA GLY A 308 -13.54 9.08 -20.50
C GLY A 308 -14.90 8.77 -19.89
N LYS A 309 -15.97 8.96 -20.69
CA LYS A 309 -17.35 8.78 -20.24
C LYS A 309 -17.59 7.34 -19.81
N ARG A 310 -18.54 7.15 -18.90
CA ARG A 310 -18.97 5.83 -18.44
C ARG A 310 -19.56 5.05 -19.62
N THR A 311 -19.07 3.84 -19.85
CA THR A 311 -19.52 2.95 -20.93
C THR A 311 -20.04 1.63 -20.38
N PRO A 312 -20.93 0.91 -21.11
CA PRO A 312 -21.39 -0.41 -20.70
C PRO A 312 -20.25 -1.43 -20.51
N THR A 313 -19.19 -1.34 -21.31
CA THR A 313 -18.01 -2.20 -21.17
C THR A 313 -17.27 -1.93 -19.86
N ARG A 314 -17.10 -0.66 -19.47
CA ARG A 314 -16.54 -0.29 -18.16
C ARG A 314 -17.40 -0.82 -17.01
N ASP A 315 -18.73 -0.71 -17.10
CA ASP A 315 -19.66 -1.19 -16.08
C ASP A 315 -19.65 -2.72 -15.93
N ARG A 316 -19.59 -3.45 -17.04
CA ARG A 316 -19.43 -4.91 -17.03
C ARG A 316 -18.13 -5.33 -16.35
N MET A 317 -17.02 -4.63 -16.63
CA MET A 317 -15.74 -4.91 -15.97
C MET A 317 -15.78 -4.62 -14.47
N HIS A 318 -16.38 -3.49 -14.04
CA HIS A 318 -16.59 -3.18 -12.63
C HIS A 318 -17.42 -4.27 -11.94
N ALA A 319 -18.57 -4.65 -12.52
CA ALA A 319 -19.43 -5.69 -11.98
C ALA A 319 -18.69 -7.03 -11.89
N ALA A 320 -17.84 -7.36 -12.87
CA ALA A 320 -17.05 -8.57 -12.86
C ALA A 320 -16.05 -8.60 -11.70
N LEU A 321 -15.19 -7.58 -11.59
CA LEU A 321 -14.16 -7.51 -10.55
C LEU A 321 -14.76 -7.46 -9.13
N ARG A 322 -15.97 -6.89 -8.97
CA ARG A 322 -16.69 -6.87 -7.69
C ARG A 322 -17.10 -8.27 -7.21
N ARG A 323 -17.36 -9.23 -8.10
CA ARG A 323 -17.82 -10.57 -7.71
C ARG A 323 -16.80 -11.24 -6.80
N GLY A 324 -17.27 -11.76 -5.66
CA GLY A 324 -16.44 -12.41 -4.65
C GLY A 324 -15.56 -11.48 -3.81
N GLY A 325 -15.69 -10.16 -3.93
CA GLY A 325 -14.85 -9.21 -3.18
C GLY A 325 -14.96 -9.35 -1.66
N VAL A 326 -16.16 -9.58 -1.14
CA VAL A 326 -16.38 -9.82 0.29
C VAL A 326 -15.66 -11.10 0.75
N LEU A 327 -15.82 -12.20 0.01
CA LEU A 327 -15.13 -13.46 0.32
C LEU A 327 -13.61 -13.28 0.32
N ARG A 328 -13.05 -12.56 -0.66
CA ARG A 328 -11.61 -12.27 -0.69
C ARG A 328 -11.15 -11.48 0.53
N ALA A 329 -11.91 -10.46 0.94
CA ALA A 329 -11.60 -9.69 2.14
C ALA A 329 -11.58 -10.59 3.39
N LEU A 330 -12.52 -11.52 3.52
CA LEU A 330 -12.55 -12.49 4.62
C LEU A 330 -11.37 -13.48 4.58
N LEU A 331 -11.03 -13.99 3.40
CA LEU A 331 -9.88 -14.88 3.21
C LEU A 331 -8.56 -14.18 3.56
N PHE A 332 -8.39 -12.92 3.17
CA PHE A 332 -7.23 -12.12 3.54
C PHE A 332 -7.20 -11.81 5.04
N ALA A 333 -8.34 -11.49 5.65
CA ALA A 333 -8.41 -11.28 7.10
C ALA A 333 -8.03 -12.55 7.88
N LEU A 334 -8.59 -13.71 7.50
CA LEU A 334 -8.29 -14.99 8.11
C LEU A 334 -6.81 -15.35 7.96
N GLY A 335 -6.27 -15.25 6.74
CA GLY A 335 -4.85 -15.54 6.49
C GLY A 335 -3.93 -14.61 7.29
N GLY A 336 -4.27 -13.32 7.37
CA GLY A 336 -3.54 -12.33 8.15
C GLY A 336 -3.56 -12.61 9.65
N ILE A 337 -4.72 -13.00 10.21
CA ILE A 337 -4.85 -13.40 11.62
C ILE A 337 -3.99 -14.63 11.90
N LEU A 338 -4.12 -15.69 11.09
CA LEU A 338 -3.38 -16.93 11.29
C LEU A 338 -1.86 -16.69 11.25
N LEU A 339 -1.38 -15.95 10.23
CA LEU A 339 0.04 -15.57 10.14
C LEU A 339 0.47 -14.70 11.32
N GLY A 340 -0.35 -13.74 11.73
CA GLY A 340 -0.07 -12.88 12.89
C GLY A 340 0.06 -13.64 14.21
N LEU A 341 -0.63 -14.78 14.33
CA LEU A 341 -0.54 -15.71 15.45
C LEU A 341 0.60 -16.75 15.30
N GLY A 342 1.38 -16.68 14.23
CA GLY A 342 2.47 -17.63 13.94
C GLY A 342 2.02 -18.95 13.33
N ILE A 343 0.79 -19.02 12.80
CA ILE A 343 0.25 -20.19 12.11
C ILE A 343 0.53 -20.02 10.61
N SER A 344 1.63 -20.63 10.14
CA SER A 344 2.13 -20.47 8.77
C SER A 344 1.15 -20.95 7.69
N GLU A 345 0.26 -21.89 8.01
CA GLU A 345 -0.79 -22.39 7.10
C GLU A 345 -1.83 -21.31 6.72
N GLY A 346 -1.83 -20.16 7.40
CA GLY A 346 -2.60 -18.99 6.99
C GLY A 346 -2.31 -18.49 5.57
N ILE A 347 -1.14 -18.85 5.02
CA ILE A 347 -0.75 -18.54 3.64
C ILE A 347 -1.74 -19.10 2.60
N TRP A 348 -2.37 -20.26 2.85
CA TRP A 348 -3.32 -20.85 1.91
C TRP A 348 -4.58 -20.02 1.74
N SER A 349 -5.05 -19.41 2.83
CA SER A 349 -6.17 -18.47 2.78
C SER A 349 -5.83 -17.26 1.89
N ALA A 350 -4.60 -16.74 1.99
CA ALA A 350 -4.11 -15.67 1.12
C ALA A 350 -4.04 -16.10 -0.35
N VAL A 351 -3.52 -17.31 -0.62
CA VAL A 351 -3.45 -17.88 -1.97
C VAL A 351 -4.84 -18.01 -2.59
N LEU A 352 -5.81 -18.59 -1.87
CA LEU A 352 -7.18 -18.73 -2.35
C LEU A 352 -7.82 -17.37 -2.67
N GLY A 353 -7.64 -16.38 -1.79
CA GLY A 353 -8.13 -15.02 -2.02
C GLY A 353 -7.51 -14.35 -3.25
N LEU A 354 -6.19 -14.50 -3.43
CA LEU A 354 -5.46 -13.92 -4.56
C LEU A 354 -5.81 -14.62 -5.89
N LEU A 355 -5.85 -15.95 -5.93
CA LEU A 355 -6.24 -16.71 -7.11
C LEU A 355 -7.67 -16.38 -7.53
N SER A 356 -8.60 -16.26 -6.58
CA SER A 356 -9.96 -15.79 -6.84
C SER A 356 -9.99 -14.44 -7.55
N PHE A 357 -9.16 -13.48 -7.10
CA PHE A 357 -9.04 -12.18 -7.76
C PHE A 357 -8.45 -12.29 -9.16
N MET A 358 -7.35 -13.04 -9.30
CA MET A 358 -6.65 -13.21 -10.58
C MET A 358 -7.52 -13.86 -11.64
N ILE A 359 -8.31 -14.87 -11.30
CA ILE A 359 -9.24 -15.52 -12.25
C ILE A 359 -10.23 -14.50 -12.80
N VAL A 360 -10.84 -13.71 -11.93
CA VAL A 360 -11.83 -12.69 -12.34
C VAL A 360 -11.15 -11.57 -13.14
N LEU A 361 -9.95 -11.16 -12.74
CA LEU A 361 -9.14 -10.16 -13.43
C LEU A 361 -8.80 -10.60 -14.86
N ILE A 362 -8.24 -11.79 -15.03
CA ILE A 362 -7.86 -12.34 -16.34
C ILE A 362 -9.10 -12.49 -17.23
N ARG A 363 -10.19 -13.07 -16.73
CA ARG A 363 -11.46 -13.18 -17.48
C ARG A 363 -11.98 -11.82 -17.93
N SER A 364 -11.89 -10.81 -17.07
CA SER A 364 -12.35 -9.45 -17.39
C SER A 364 -11.49 -8.79 -18.47
N LEU A 365 -10.17 -9.00 -18.44
CA LEU A 365 -9.25 -8.50 -19.46
C LEU A 365 -9.48 -9.18 -20.81
N LEU A 366 -9.63 -10.51 -20.82
CA LEU A 366 -9.91 -11.27 -22.04
C LEU A 366 -11.29 -10.95 -22.64
N GLY A 367 -12.31 -10.71 -21.82
CA GLY A 367 -13.63 -10.27 -22.30
C GLY A 367 -13.65 -8.83 -22.82
N SER A 368 -12.69 -8.00 -22.42
CA SER A 368 -12.57 -6.61 -22.90
C SER A 368 -11.94 -6.50 -24.29
N SER A 369 -11.04 -7.43 -24.66
CA SER A 369 -10.41 -7.46 -25.98
C SER A 369 -11.36 -7.91 -27.08
N SER A 370 -12.32 -8.79 -26.78
CA SER A 370 -13.34 -9.23 -27.76
C SER A 370 -14.34 -8.13 -28.11
N ALA A 371 -14.68 -7.24 -27.16
CA ALA A 371 -15.59 -6.11 -27.39
C ALA A 371 -14.92 -4.95 -28.14
N TRP A 372 -13.62 -4.76 -27.97
CA TRP A 372 -12.85 -3.76 -28.72
C TRP A 372 -12.87 -4.03 -30.24
N ASN A 373 -12.93 -5.30 -30.66
CA ASN A 373 -13.01 -5.66 -32.07
C ASN A 373 -14.39 -5.51 -32.71
N SER A 374 -15.46 -5.41 -31.91
CA SER A 374 -16.84 -5.26 -32.43
C SER A 374 -17.27 -3.80 -32.58
N ASP A 375 -16.79 -2.89 -31.72
CA ASP A 375 -17.20 -1.48 -31.74
C ASP A 375 -16.51 -0.66 -32.85
N TYR A 376 -15.57 -1.27 -33.60
CA TYR A 376 -14.87 -0.68 -34.75
C TYR A 376 -15.14 -1.41 -36.08
N ARG A 377 -16.22 -2.19 -36.14
CA ARG A 377 -16.86 -2.63 -37.39
C ARG A 377 -18.24 -2.01 -37.46
#